data_AF-A0A1K1P026-F1
#
_entry.id   AF-A0A1K1P026-F1
#
_cell.length_a   1.000
_cell.length_b   1.000
_cell.length_c   1.000
_cell.angle_alpha   90.00
_cell.angle_beta   90.00
_cell.angle_gamma   90.00
#
_symmetry.space_group_name_H-M   'P 1'
#
loop_
_entity.id
_entity.type
_entity.pdbx_description
1 polymer ?
#
loop_
_entity_poly.entity_id
_entity_poly.type
_entity_poly.pdbx_seq_one_letter_code
_entity_poly.pdbx_strand_id
1 'polypeptide(L)'
;MLDRLNDLDWQEAFGAAGKEVDTELNGKPVVVQFASPVSTTPFDREDVAEIIAISDGEHNGENWLGVFLLKDGRFATIDSGCDYTGWGCQEWGVAEVAGSLEEIVRYGLSNEQRTRLGLFLPGGTEE
;
A
#
# COMPACT_ATOMS: atom_id res chain seq x y z
N MET A 1 -10.36 -9.14 9.40
CA MET A 1 -9.51 -9.05 8.21
C MET A 1 -10.41 -9.19 6.99
N LEU A 2 -10.11 -8.48 5.90
CA LEU A 2 -10.90 -8.54 4.66
C LEU A 2 -10.39 -9.69 3.79
N ASP A 3 -11.30 -10.55 3.28
CA ASP A 3 -10.94 -11.78 2.56
C ASP A 3 -10.01 -11.53 1.37
N ARG A 4 -10.14 -10.39 0.70
CA ARG A 4 -9.30 -10.03 -0.46
C ARG A 4 -7.82 -9.81 -0.10
N LEU A 5 -7.50 -9.52 1.15
CA LEU A 5 -6.13 -9.36 1.65
C LEU A 5 -5.59 -10.64 2.30
N ASN A 6 -6.37 -11.72 2.36
CA ASN A 6 -5.96 -12.98 2.99
C ASN A 6 -5.13 -13.89 2.06
N ASP A 7 -4.61 -13.33 0.97
CA ASP A 7 -3.69 -14.01 0.06
C ASP A 7 -2.24 -13.85 0.54
N LEU A 8 -1.38 -14.82 0.20
CA LEU A 8 0.04 -14.83 0.58
C LEU A 8 0.76 -13.58 0.07
N ASP A 9 0.50 -13.16 -1.17
CA ASP A 9 1.20 -12.01 -1.73
C ASP A 9 0.82 -10.70 -1.04
N TRP A 10 -0.45 -10.58 -0.63
CA TRP A 10 -0.91 -9.43 0.15
C TRP A 10 -0.38 -9.47 1.58
N GLN A 11 -0.19 -10.66 2.18
CA GLN A 11 0.51 -10.79 3.46
C GLN A 11 1.95 -10.27 3.35
N GLU A 12 2.70 -10.73 2.35
CA GLU A 12 4.09 -10.34 2.16
C GLU A 12 4.24 -8.85 1.77
N ALA A 13 3.34 -8.31 0.94
CA ALA A 13 3.32 -6.88 0.61
C ALA A 13 3.14 -5.99 1.85
N PHE A 14 2.23 -6.36 2.76
CA PHE A 14 2.07 -5.66 4.04
C PHE A 14 3.25 -5.91 5.00
N GLY A 15 3.98 -7.01 4.86
CA GLY A 15 5.25 -7.22 5.56
C GLY A 15 6.36 -6.30 5.06
N ALA A 16 6.37 -6.03 3.75
CA ALA A 16 7.44 -5.27 3.09
C ALA A 16 7.33 -3.78 3.40
N ALA A 17 6.10 -3.27 3.41
CA ALA A 17 5.81 -1.85 3.59
C ALA A 17 5.28 -1.49 4.99
N GLY A 18 4.61 -2.43 5.67
CA GLY A 18 3.91 -2.25 6.95
C GLY A 18 4.55 -2.99 8.12
N LYS A 19 3.73 -3.38 9.11
CA LYS A 19 4.17 -4.15 10.30
C LYS A 19 3.65 -5.59 10.33
N GLU A 20 3.16 -6.11 9.21
CA GLU A 20 2.65 -7.48 9.16
C GLU A 20 3.72 -8.45 9.68
N VAL A 21 3.29 -9.35 10.57
CA VAL A 21 4.15 -10.36 11.19
C VAL A 21 4.03 -11.69 10.45
N ASP A 22 4.91 -12.64 10.77
CA ASP A 22 4.95 -13.96 10.12
C ASP A 22 5.06 -13.88 8.58
N THR A 23 5.80 -12.88 8.12
CA THR A 23 6.21 -12.70 6.72
C THR A 23 7.65 -13.17 6.57
N GLU A 24 8.09 -13.45 5.34
CA GLU A 24 9.49 -13.82 5.07
C GLU A 24 10.45 -12.61 5.28
N LEU A 25 9.89 -11.44 5.59
CA LEU A 25 10.58 -10.18 5.84
C LEU A 25 10.99 -9.97 7.30
N ASN A 26 12.25 -9.56 7.48
CA ASN A 26 12.77 -8.94 8.72
C ASN A 26 12.89 -7.40 8.58
N GLY A 27 12.11 -6.80 7.68
CA GLY A 27 12.17 -5.37 7.35
C GLY A 27 11.75 -4.46 8.50
N LYS A 28 12.31 -3.24 8.54
CA LYS A 28 11.76 -2.15 9.38
C LYS A 28 10.75 -1.38 8.53
N PRO A 29 9.46 -1.29 8.94
CA PRO A 29 8.45 -0.55 8.18
C PRO A 29 8.92 0.85 7.83
N VAL A 30 8.75 1.24 6.57
CA VAL A 30 8.96 2.62 6.12
C VAL A 30 7.58 3.22 5.86
N VAL A 31 6.99 3.78 6.92
CA VAL A 31 5.74 4.55 6.84
C VAL A 31 6.07 6.04 6.83
N VAL A 32 5.82 6.69 5.71
CA VAL A 32 6.10 8.11 5.49
C VAL A 32 4.80 8.92 5.37
N GLN A 33 4.90 10.23 5.61
CA GLN A 33 3.77 11.16 5.46
C GLN A 33 4.21 12.38 4.65
N PHE A 34 3.38 12.82 3.70
CA PHE A 34 3.66 13.98 2.85
C PHE A 34 2.56 15.05 2.86
N ALA A 35 1.46 14.81 3.57
CA ALA A 35 0.30 15.72 3.68
C ALA A 35 0.11 16.24 5.11
N SER A 36 -1.13 16.61 5.47
CA SER A 36 -1.48 17.02 6.84
C SER A 36 -0.98 16.00 7.87
N PRO A 37 -0.44 16.44 9.03
CA PRO A 37 0.21 15.54 9.96
C PRO A 37 -0.79 14.52 10.53
N VAL A 38 -0.49 13.25 10.32
CA VAL A 38 -1.18 12.10 10.91
C VAL A 38 -0.17 11.21 11.63
N SER A 39 -0.63 10.20 12.36
CA SER A 39 0.31 9.23 12.94
C SER A 39 1.04 8.46 11.84
N THR A 40 2.36 8.29 11.96
CA THR A 40 3.17 7.39 11.12
C THR A 40 3.39 6.02 11.78
N THR A 41 2.59 5.68 12.80
CA THR A 41 2.62 4.33 13.39
C THR A 41 2.36 3.29 12.29
N PRO A 42 3.22 2.26 12.16
CA PRO A 42 3.02 1.18 11.21
C PRO A 42 1.66 0.47 11.36
N PHE A 43 1.16 -0.06 10.25
CA PHE A 43 -0.12 -0.76 10.17
C PHE A 43 0.03 -2.10 9.42
N ASP A 44 -0.91 -3.00 9.62
CA ASP A 44 -0.99 -4.32 8.98
C ASP A 44 -2.36 -4.53 8.32
N ARG A 45 -2.62 -5.73 7.78
CA ARG A 45 -3.90 -6.05 7.15
C ARG A 45 -5.06 -6.07 8.12
N GLU A 46 -4.81 -6.30 9.42
CA GLU A 46 -5.86 -6.26 10.43
C GLU A 46 -6.31 -4.83 10.72
N ASP A 47 -5.45 -3.84 10.55
CA ASP A 47 -5.77 -2.43 10.73
C ASP A 47 -6.64 -1.85 9.59
N VAL A 48 -6.77 -2.55 8.46
CA VAL A 48 -7.59 -2.11 7.32
C VAL A 48 -9.08 -2.21 7.64
N ALA A 49 -9.80 -1.09 7.51
CA ALA A 49 -11.25 -1.00 7.60
C ALA A 49 -11.91 -1.21 6.24
N GLU A 50 -11.36 -0.62 5.18
CA GLU A 50 -11.91 -0.68 3.82
C GLU A 50 -10.79 -0.70 2.77
N ILE A 51 -10.99 -1.48 1.72
CA ILE A 51 -10.16 -1.47 0.51
C ILE A 51 -10.78 -0.46 -0.45
N ILE A 52 -10.05 0.61 -0.76
CA ILE A 52 -10.52 1.65 -1.69
C ILE A 52 -10.20 1.23 -3.12
N ALA A 53 -8.97 0.80 -3.36
CA ALA A 53 -8.53 0.22 -4.62
C ALA A 53 -7.31 -0.66 -4.36
N ILE A 54 -7.17 -1.74 -5.13
CA ILE A 54 -5.97 -2.57 -5.15
C ILE A 54 -5.69 -3.06 -6.56
N SER A 55 -4.42 -3.32 -6.84
CA SER A 55 -3.94 -4.03 -8.03
C SER A 55 -2.90 -5.05 -7.58
N ASP A 56 -3.12 -6.31 -7.93
CA ASP A 56 -2.14 -7.37 -7.66
C ASP A 56 -0.87 -7.10 -8.48
N GLY A 57 0.29 -7.44 -7.91
CA GLY A 57 1.58 -7.34 -8.59
C GLY A 57 1.96 -8.62 -9.35
N GLU A 58 3.20 -8.65 -9.83
CA GLU A 58 3.84 -9.81 -10.43
C GLU A 58 5.31 -9.87 -10.01
N HIS A 59 5.82 -11.06 -9.72
CA HIS A 59 7.26 -11.25 -9.45
C HIS A 59 8.10 -10.75 -10.64
N ASN A 60 9.11 -9.91 -10.36
CA ASN A 60 9.92 -9.26 -11.39
C ASN A 60 9.10 -8.38 -12.36
N GLY A 61 7.96 -7.87 -11.89
CA GLY A 61 7.04 -7.06 -12.66
C GLY A 61 6.51 -5.89 -11.86
N GLU A 62 5.22 -5.63 -11.99
CA GLU A 62 4.56 -4.56 -11.27
C GLU A 62 4.45 -4.88 -9.78
N ASN A 63 4.54 -3.85 -8.93
CA ASN A 63 4.34 -4.01 -7.49
C ASN A 63 2.88 -4.34 -7.15
N TRP A 64 2.65 -5.00 -6.03
CA TRP A 64 1.38 -4.99 -5.34
C TRP A 64 1.11 -3.58 -4.84
N LEU A 65 -0.02 -3.04 -5.27
CA LEU A 65 -0.35 -1.64 -5.08
C LEU A 65 -1.75 -1.50 -4.50
N GLY A 66 -1.91 -0.73 -3.43
CA GLY A 66 -3.21 -0.57 -2.78
C GLY A 66 -3.39 0.76 -2.08
N VAL A 67 -4.66 1.19 -1.97
CA VAL A 67 -5.11 2.30 -1.13
C VAL A 67 -6.18 1.81 -0.18
N PHE A 68 -6.03 2.15 1.09
CA PHE A 68 -6.84 1.62 2.18
C PHE A 68 -7.32 2.74 3.09
N LEU A 69 -8.52 2.56 3.66
CA LEU A 69 -8.94 3.26 4.87
C LEU A 69 -8.58 2.37 6.06
N LEU A 70 -7.86 2.92 7.03
CA LEU A 70 -7.52 2.25 8.27
C LEU A 70 -8.61 2.48 9.33
N LYS A 71 -8.72 1.55 10.29
CA LYS A 71 -9.67 1.60 11.40
C LYS A 71 -9.49 2.81 12.31
N ASP A 72 -8.31 3.41 12.33
CA ASP A 72 -8.00 4.64 13.07
C ASP A 72 -8.33 5.93 12.29
N GLY A 73 -8.87 5.80 11.07
CA GLY A 73 -9.31 6.90 10.21
C GLY A 73 -8.23 7.44 9.27
N ARG A 74 -6.99 6.93 9.32
CA ARG A 74 -5.97 7.28 8.33
C ARG A 74 -6.26 6.62 6.99
N PHE A 75 -5.83 7.28 5.92
CA PHE A 75 -5.71 6.67 4.60
C PHE A 75 -4.28 6.23 4.38
N ALA A 76 -4.08 5.07 3.76
CA ALA A 76 -2.75 4.52 3.58
C ALA A 76 -2.54 3.91 2.18
N THR A 77 -1.30 3.92 1.71
CA THR A 77 -0.86 3.16 0.54
C THR A 77 -0.01 1.96 0.93
N ILE A 78 -0.04 0.93 0.08
CA ILE A 78 0.99 -0.10 0.01
C ILE A 78 1.51 -0.08 -1.42
N ASP A 79 2.82 -0.01 -1.58
CA ASP A 79 3.53 -0.21 -2.84
C ASP A 79 4.70 -1.15 -2.56
N SER A 80 4.59 -2.41 -2.95
CA SER A 80 5.56 -3.46 -2.60
C SER A 80 5.76 -4.45 -3.72
N GLY A 81 6.99 -4.91 -3.90
CA GLY A 81 7.33 -5.88 -4.94
C GLY A 81 8.48 -6.76 -4.54
N CYS A 82 8.70 -7.77 -5.35
CA CYS A 82 9.85 -8.65 -5.26
C CYS A 82 10.35 -9.02 -6.65
N ASP A 83 11.59 -9.45 -6.73
CA ASP A 83 12.17 -9.93 -7.98
C ASP A 83 11.73 -11.38 -8.30
N TYR A 84 12.40 -12.01 -9.26
CA TYR A 84 12.10 -13.38 -9.70
C TYR A 84 12.39 -14.45 -8.62
N THR A 85 13.14 -14.12 -7.57
CA THR A 85 13.41 -15.02 -6.44
C THR A 85 12.24 -15.10 -5.46
N GLY A 86 11.27 -14.18 -5.56
CA GLY A 86 10.08 -14.11 -4.72
C GLY A 86 10.29 -13.36 -3.41
N TRP A 87 9.26 -13.38 -2.58
CA TRP A 87 9.29 -12.84 -1.21
C TRP A 87 10.32 -13.57 -0.34
N GLY A 88 11.04 -12.83 0.51
CA GLY A 88 12.01 -13.38 1.46
C GLY A 88 13.47 -13.42 0.97
N CYS A 89 13.75 -12.86 -0.20
CA CYS A 89 15.10 -12.84 -0.76
C CYS A 89 15.45 -11.45 -1.32
N GLN A 90 14.67 -10.95 -2.28
CA GLN A 90 14.84 -9.60 -2.83
C GLN A 90 13.49 -8.94 -3.02
N GLU A 91 13.07 -8.23 -1.98
CA GLU A 91 11.82 -7.50 -1.94
C GLU A 91 12.01 -6.07 -1.45
N TRP A 92 11.01 -5.23 -1.71
CA TRP A 92 10.96 -3.85 -1.27
C TRP A 92 9.51 -3.46 -1.00
N GLY A 93 9.33 -2.47 -0.12
CA GLY A 93 8.03 -1.92 0.17
C GLY A 93 8.12 -0.53 0.76
N VAL A 94 7.14 0.30 0.41
CA VAL A 94 6.90 1.59 1.05
C VAL A 94 5.41 1.74 1.33
N ALA A 95 5.10 2.30 2.49
CA ALA A 95 3.75 2.71 2.83
C ALA A 95 3.71 4.22 3.09
N GLU A 96 2.66 4.86 2.64
CA GLU A 96 2.41 6.26 2.94
C GLU A 96 1.10 6.41 3.68
N VAL A 97 0.97 7.45 4.51
CA VAL A 97 -0.26 7.76 5.25
C VAL A 97 -0.68 9.22 5.12
N ALA A 98 -1.99 9.45 5.09
CA ALA A 98 -2.61 10.78 5.04
C ALA A 98 -3.93 10.84 5.83
N GLY A 99 -4.43 12.07 6.05
CA GLY A 99 -5.67 12.31 6.80
C GLY A 99 -6.94 12.23 5.96
N SER A 100 -6.81 12.15 4.63
CA SER A 100 -7.95 12.09 3.70
C SER A 100 -7.63 11.32 2.42
N LEU A 101 -8.67 10.82 1.76
CA LEU A 101 -8.55 10.14 0.47
C LEU A 101 -7.97 11.07 -0.61
N GLU A 102 -8.37 12.34 -0.63
CA GLU A 102 -7.84 13.29 -1.61
C GLU A 102 -6.33 13.49 -1.44
N GLU A 103 -5.87 13.66 -0.21
CA GLU A 103 -4.43 13.82 0.09
C GLU A 103 -3.64 12.58 -0.31
N ILE A 104 -4.12 11.37 0.03
CA ILE A 104 -3.37 10.14 -0.30
C ILE A 104 -3.31 9.93 -1.81
N VAL A 105 -4.41 10.18 -2.54
CA VAL A 105 -4.42 10.07 -4.01
C VAL A 105 -3.50 11.13 -4.63
N ARG A 106 -3.52 12.36 -4.12
CA ARG A 106 -2.75 13.48 -4.66
C ARG A 106 -1.25 13.41 -4.38
N TYR A 107 -0.87 12.93 -3.20
CA TYR A 107 0.52 13.01 -2.74
C TYR A 107 1.19 11.66 -2.58
N GLY A 108 0.44 10.60 -2.29
CA GLY A 108 1.01 9.28 -2.03
C GLY A 108 0.92 8.28 -3.18
N LEU A 109 0.45 8.73 -4.34
CA LEU A 109 0.46 7.95 -5.58
C LEU A 109 1.11 8.74 -6.72
N SER A 110 1.88 8.04 -7.55
CA SER A 110 2.32 8.51 -8.85
C SER A 110 1.15 8.53 -9.86
N ASN A 111 1.33 9.18 -11.02
CA ASN A 111 0.31 9.18 -12.08
C ASN A 111 0.02 7.77 -12.61
N GLU A 112 1.05 6.92 -12.75
CA GLU A 112 0.91 5.53 -13.19
C GLU A 112 0.10 4.71 -12.18
N GLN A 113 0.43 4.85 -10.90
CA GLN A 113 -0.27 4.17 -9.81
C GLN A 113 -1.75 4.59 -9.74
N ARG A 114 -2.04 5.87 -9.94
CA ARG A 114 -3.42 6.38 -10.05
C ARG A 114 -4.18 5.75 -11.19
N THR A 115 -3.61 5.72 -12.39
CA THR A 115 -4.23 5.11 -13.56
C THR A 115 -4.50 3.63 -13.32
N ARG A 116 -3.52 2.90 -12.79
CA ARG A 116 -3.63 1.46 -12.49
C ARG A 116 -4.72 1.16 -11.46
N LEU A 117 -4.91 2.05 -10.48
CA LEU A 117 -5.97 1.93 -9.46
C LEU A 117 -7.30 2.57 -9.87
N GLY A 118 -7.38 3.27 -11.00
CA GLY A 118 -8.55 4.05 -11.40
C GLY A 118 -8.87 5.22 -10.47
N LEU A 119 -7.88 5.78 -9.77
CA LEU A 119 -8.04 6.86 -8.80
C LEU A 119 -7.59 8.20 -9.39
N PHE A 120 -8.54 9.01 -9.85
CA PHE A 120 -8.25 10.29 -10.50
C PHE A 120 -8.49 11.47 -9.57
N LEU A 121 -7.67 12.51 -9.72
CA LEU A 121 -7.89 13.79 -9.05
C LEU A 121 -9.08 14.52 -9.68
N PRO A 122 -9.86 15.29 -8.90
CA PRO A 122 -10.94 16.09 -9.46
C PRO A 122 -10.41 17.03 -10.55
N GLY A 123 -10.90 16.85 -11.78
CA GLY A 123 -10.48 17.63 -12.95
C GLY A 123 -9.42 16.97 -13.85
N GLY A 124 -8.94 15.76 -13.52
CA GLY A 124 -8.12 14.95 -14.43
C GLY A 124 -9.02 14.13 -15.36
N THR A 125 -8.96 14.39 -16.67
CA THR A 125 -9.52 13.51 -17.68
C THR A 125 -8.57 12.34 -17.94
N GLU A 126 -9.11 11.15 -18.18
CA GLU A 126 -8.39 10.06 -18.85
C GLU A 126 -7.89 10.60 -20.21
N GLU A 127 -6.58 10.75 -20.38
CA GLU A 127 -5.95 10.99 -21.69
C GLU A 127 -5.46 9.68 -22.30
#